data_AF-A0A2A5G9J3-F1
#
_entry.id   AF-A0A2A5G9J3-F1
#
_cell.length_a   1.000
_cell.length_b   1.000
_cell.length_c   1.000
_cell.angle_alpha   90.00
_cell.angle_beta   90.00
_cell.angle_gamma   90.00
#
_symmetry.space_group_name_H-M   'P 1'
#
loop_
_entity.id
_entity.type
_entity.pdbx_description
1 polymer ?
#
loop_
_entity_poly.entity_id
_entity_poly.type
_entity_poly.pdbx_seq_one_letter_code
_entity_poly.pdbx_strand_id
1 'polypeptide(L)'
;MFEPNWASPPGDTISRLAAASNLSTHELAERIGFEEDVFAGIMEGSIQICDEIAEALSEELGASCQFWINRYDQFLADKARLEASLPAACLSTWGQTFPVRSLRELGWLPKRSRGEQLSEDILNFFGCDSIRDWNVRYSAGIGQVAFRTSFAFEADEMATLAWLRVGEAQCEGIPLQKFSATTFRECLSALKRLCAYKHPNVFFPKLQKACAELGVGLVSSKAPKGCRASGATWTNTSGNPIIMLSFRYLSEDHFWFTFFHEAAHVILHGTDHISVDGTDPSPFGGSQCEDEADGFAQDALISAELRDEMLNAAPTRSHARRMARQAGVTPGIVVGQLQKFGVIQRHQFNDLKRRYNWQGDTLIPRLNQPRKKT
;
A
#
# COMPACT_ATOMS: atom_id res chain seq x y z
N MET A 1 21.93 10.36 16.60
CA MET A 1 20.75 11.21 16.38
C MET A 1 20.18 10.80 15.04
N PHE A 2 18.89 10.50 14.94
CA PHE A 2 18.25 10.08 13.70
C PHE A 2 18.07 11.32 12.80
N GLU A 3 18.58 11.28 11.56
CA GLU A 3 18.46 12.36 10.59
C GLU A 3 17.69 11.83 9.37
N PRO A 4 16.37 12.10 9.26
CA PRO A 4 15.58 11.61 8.14
C PRO A 4 16.01 12.27 6.81
N ASN A 5 15.96 11.56 5.69
CA ASN A 5 16.17 12.13 4.35
C ASN A 5 14.88 12.72 3.73
N TRP A 6 13.88 13.03 4.58
CA TRP A 6 12.58 13.57 4.20
C TRP A 6 12.16 14.69 5.15
N ALA A 7 11.24 15.56 4.71
CA ALA A 7 10.59 16.57 5.52
C ALA A 7 9.08 16.31 5.53
N SER A 8 8.54 15.98 6.70
CA SER A 8 7.10 15.69 6.88
C SER A 8 6.39 16.96 7.35
N PRO A 9 5.39 17.50 6.64
CA PRO A 9 4.64 18.67 7.10
C PRO A 9 3.86 18.38 8.40
N PRO A 10 3.49 19.41 9.18
CA PRO A 10 2.70 19.23 10.41
C PRO A 10 1.37 18.50 10.17
N GLY A 11 0.76 18.67 8.99
CA GLY A 11 -0.47 17.99 8.60
C GLY A 11 -0.44 16.47 8.73
N ASP A 12 0.73 15.84 8.58
CA ASP A 12 0.87 14.39 8.77
C ASP A 12 0.73 13.99 10.25
N THR A 13 1.14 14.85 11.17
CA THR A 13 0.93 14.64 12.61
C THR A 13 -0.50 14.98 12.99
N ILE A 14 -1.06 16.06 12.45
CA ILE A 14 -2.45 16.49 12.67
C ILE A 14 -3.42 15.39 12.23
N SER A 15 -3.27 14.88 11.01
CA SER A 15 -4.13 13.81 10.47
C SER A 15 -4.08 12.53 11.31
N ARG A 16 -2.88 12.15 11.79
CA ARG A 16 -2.72 10.96 12.63
C ARG A 16 -3.39 11.10 13.99
N LEU A 17 -3.22 12.25 14.65
CA LEU A 17 -3.85 12.49 15.94
C LEU A 17 -5.37 12.67 15.81
N ALA A 18 -5.85 13.30 14.73
CA ALA A 18 -7.27 13.39 14.42
C ALA A 18 -7.88 11.99 14.24
N ALA A 19 -7.24 11.13 13.44
CA ALA A 19 -7.68 9.76 13.25
C ALA A 19 -7.69 8.94 14.56
N ALA A 20 -6.67 9.10 15.41
CA ALA A 20 -6.63 8.46 16.74
C ALA A 20 -7.77 8.92 17.67
N SER A 21 -8.28 10.13 17.45
CA SER A 21 -9.42 10.71 18.17
C SER A 21 -10.77 10.49 17.45
N ASN A 22 -10.82 9.66 16.39
CA ASN A 22 -12.00 9.45 15.54
C ASN A 22 -12.57 10.76 14.94
N LEU A 23 -11.70 11.71 14.63
CA LEU A 23 -12.05 12.97 13.95
C LEU A 23 -11.53 12.94 12.51
N SER A 24 -12.40 13.27 11.55
CA SER A 24 -11.94 13.55 10.19
C SER A 24 -11.23 14.91 10.14
N THR A 25 -10.38 15.10 9.12
CA THR A 25 -9.70 16.39 8.89
C THR A 25 -10.69 17.52 8.60
N HIS A 26 -11.84 17.21 7.98
CA HIS A 26 -12.91 18.18 7.75
C HIS A 26 -13.59 18.61 9.05
N GLU A 27 -13.97 17.65 9.91
CA GLU A 27 -14.57 17.97 11.22
C GLU A 27 -13.58 18.72 12.11
N LEU A 28 -12.29 18.39 12.03
CA LEU A 28 -11.26 19.12 12.75
C LEU A 28 -11.15 20.58 12.26
N ALA A 29 -11.18 20.81 10.95
CA ALA A 29 -11.16 22.16 10.38
C ALA A 29 -12.36 23.00 10.87
N GLU A 30 -13.57 22.40 10.88
CA GLU A 30 -14.77 23.06 11.38
C GLU A 30 -14.69 23.39 12.88
N ARG A 31 -14.12 22.50 13.69
CA ARG A 31 -13.99 22.71 15.14
C ARG A 31 -12.97 23.76 15.51
N ILE A 32 -11.83 23.74 14.81
CA ILE A 32 -10.77 24.73 14.98
C ILE A 32 -11.21 26.11 14.45
N GLY A 33 -12.14 26.14 13.48
CA GLY A 33 -12.76 27.37 13.01
C GLY A 33 -11.86 28.21 12.10
N PHE A 34 -10.83 27.61 11.49
CA PHE A 34 -10.01 28.28 10.49
C PHE A 34 -10.69 28.26 9.12
N GLU A 35 -10.45 29.31 8.34
CA GLU A 35 -10.81 29.35 6.91
C GLU A 35 -10.16 28.16 6.18
N GLU A 36 -10.85 27.64 5.17
CA GLU A 36 -10.45 26.40 4.46
C GLU A 36 -9.04 26.51 3.89
N ASP A 37 -8.68 27.66 3.30
CA ASP A 37 -7.34 27.95 2.78
C ASP A 37 -6.27 27.97 3.89
N VAL A 38 -6.63 28.46 5.08
CA VAL A 38 -5.72 28.52 6.23
C VAL A 38 -5.48 27.12 6.78
N PHE A 39 -6.53 26.33 6.91
CA PHE A 39 -6.40 24.94 7.36
C PHE A 39 -5.60 24.11 6.35
N ALA A 40 -5.89 24.22 5.05
CA ALA A 40 -5.11 23.56 4.00
C ALA A 40 -3.62 23.94 4.06
N GLY A 41 -3.32 25.24 4.24
CA GLY A 41 -1.93 25.69 4.34
C GLY A 41 -1.21 25.20 5.60
N ILE A 42 -1.92 25.02 6.73
CA ILE A 42 -1.36 24.37 7.93
C ILE A 42 -1.03 22.90 7.62
N MET A 43 -1.95 22.20 6.94
CA MET A 43 -1.78 20.78 6.60
C MET A 43 -0.59 20.56 5.66
N GLU A 44 -0.39 21.45 4.70
CA GLU A 44 0.72 21.41 3.75
C GLU A 44 2.05 21.94 4.33
N GLY A 45 2.01 22.60 5.50
CA GLY A 45 3.16 23.26 6.09
C GLY A 45 3.57 24.55 5.37
N SER A 46 2.67 25.16 4.60
CA SER A 46 2.86 26.48 3.97
C SER A 46 2.48 27.63 4.91
N ILE A 47 1.67 27.37 5.93
CA ILE A 47 1.32 28.30 7.01
C ILE A 47 2.06 27.93 8.29
N GLN A 48 2.67 28.94 8.91
CA GLN A 48 3.36 28.78 10.18
C GLN A 48 2.38 28.51 11.30
N ILE A 49 2.70 27.50 12.12
CA ILE A 49 2.00 27.28 13.39
C ILE A 49 2.47 28.35 14.38
N CYS A 50 1.70 29.43 14.49
CA CYS A 50 1.84 30.44 15.53
C CYS A 50 1.15 30.01 16.83
N ASP A 51 1.28 30.80 17.89
CA ASP A 51 0.70 30.50 19.21
C ASP A 51 -0.81 30.25 19.12
N GLU A 52 -1.55 31.06 18.33
CA GLU A 52 -2.99 30.88 18.16
C GLU A 52 -3.34 29.53 17.50
N ILE A 53 -2.57 29.12 16.48
CA ILE A 53 -2.78 27.82 15.79
C ILE A 53 -2.37 26.67 16.71
N ALA A 54 -1.29 26.83 17.47
CA ALA A 54 -0.80 25.82 18.40
C ALA A 54 -1.77 25.60 19.56
N GLU A 55 -2.39 26.66 20.08
CA GLU A 55 -3.46 26.58 21.09
C GLU A 55 -4.66 25.82 20.55
N ALA A 56 -5.17 26.17 19.38
CA ALA A 56 -6.32 25.49 18.79
C ALA A 56 -6.06 24.00 18.52
N LEU A 57 -4.86 23.65 18.02
CA LEU A 57 -4.45 22.25 17.84
C LEU A 57 -4.28 21.53 19.19
N SER A 58 -3.77 22.22 20.21
CA SER A 58 -3.60 21.67 21.55
C SER A 58 -4.94 21.36 22.22
N GLU A 59 -5.96 22.19 22.00
CA GLU A 59 -7.29 22.00 22.57
C GLU A 59 -8.03 20.82 21.91
N GLU A 60 -7.95 20.70 20.58
CA GLU A 60 -8.70 19.65 19.85
C GLU A 60 -7.97 18.30 19.77
N LEU A 61 -6.63 18.31 19.63
CA LEU A 61 -5.83 17.09 19.40
C LEU A 61 -4.91 16.73 20.57
N GLY A 62 -4.82 17.58 21.59
CA GLY A 62 -3.89 17.40 22.70
C GLY A 62 -2.44 17.78 22.34
N ALA A 63 -1.49 17.23 23.10
CA ALA A 63 -0.10 17.71 23.18
C ALA A 63 -0.02 19.16 23.71
N SER A 64 1.18 19.73 23.78
CA SER A 64 1.37 21.13 24.22
C SER A 64 1.49 22.07 23.02
N CYS A 65 1.17 23.36 23.17
CA CYS A 65 1.40 24.36 22.12
C CYS A 65 2.87 24.33 21.64
N GLN A 66 3.81 24.19 22.58
CA GLN A 66 5.23 24.08 22.26
C GLN A 66 5.56 22.86 21.40
N PHE A 67 4.87 21.74 21.58
CA PHE A 67 5.05 20.57 20.72
C PHE A 67 4.67 20.88 19.27
N TRP A 68 3.56 21.58 19.04
CA TRP A 68 3.08 21.92 17.70
C TRP A 68 4.00 22.91 17.00
N ILE A 69 4.48 23.93 17.71
CA ILE A 69 5.48 24.88 17.21
C ILE A 69 6.77 24.14 16.86
N ASN A 70 7.30 23.32 17.78
CA ASN A 70 8.50 22.53 17.55
C ASN A 70 8.34 21.57 16.36
N ARG A 71 7.13 21.05 16.13
CA ARG A 71 6.84 20.15 15.02
C ARG A 71 6.93 20.87 13.67
N TYR A 72 6.46 22.12 13.60
CA TYR A 72 6.61 22.97 12.43
C TYR A 72 8.07 23.39 12.23
N ASP A 73 8.76 23.78 13.30
CA ASP A 73 10.18 24.15 13.25
C ASP A 73 11.06 22.98 12.81
N GLN A 74 10.76 21.75 13.28
CA GLN A 74 11.43 20.54 12.83
C GLN A 74 11.18 20.29 11.34
N PHE A 75 9.96 20.50 10.85
CA PHE A 75 9.66 20.41 9.42
C PHE A 75 10.46 21.44 8.61
N LEU A 76 10.53 22.69 9.06
CA LEU A 76 11.32 23.73 8.40
C LEU A 76 12.81 23.42 8.45
N ALA A 77 13.32 22.94 9.57
CA ALA A 77 14.72 22.54 9.72
C ALA A 77 15.06 21.35 8.83
N ASP A 78 14.17 20.36 8.71
CA ASP A 78 14.33 19.24 7.80
C ASP A 78 14.24 19.68 6.34
N LYS A 79 13.31 20.57 6.00
CA LYS A 79 13.19 21.15 4.65
C LYS A 79 14.42 21.96 4.28
N ALA A 80 14.85 22.88 5.14
CA ALA A 80 16.05 23.70 4.95
C ALA A 80 17.32 22.83 4.93
N ARG A 81 17.37 21.78 5.74
CA ARG A 81 18.46 20.80 5.69
C ARG A 81 18.41 20.06 4.37
N LEU A 82 17.27 19.57 3.88
CA LEU A 82 17.22 18.92 2.56
C LEU A 82 17.57 19.88 1.42
N GLU A 83 17.22 21.16 1.56
CA GLU A 83 17.61 22.22 0.64
C GLU A 83 19.12 22.53 0.70
N ALA A 84 19.74 22.47 1.90
CA ALA A 84 21.16 22.77 2.14
C ALA A 84 22.10 21.54 2.06
N SER A 85 21.57 20.35 2.30
CA SER A 85 22.17 19.02 2.14
C SER A 85 21.77 18.38 0.82
N LEU A 86 21.35 19.21 -0.13
CA LEU A 86 21.85 19.07 -1.49
C LEU A 86 23.33 19.52 -1.47
N PRO A 87 24.33 18.62 -1.34
CA PRO A 87 25.37 18.69 -2.36
C PRO A 87 24.63 18.79 -3.69
N ALA A 88 25.22 19.44 -4.69
CA ALA A 88 24.91 19.03 -6.04
C ALA A 88 25.21 17.52 -6.17
N ALA A 89 24.30 16.65 -5.73
CA ALA A 89 24.10 15.36 -6.31
C ALA A 89 23.75 15.74 -7.73
N CYS A 90 24.78 15.79 -8.57
CA CYS A 90 24.64 16.06 -9.99
C CYS A 90 23.49 15.17 -10.45
N LEU A 91 22.63 15.67 -11.35
CA LEU A 91 21.54 14.89 -11.92
C LEU A 91 22.06 13.48 -12.26
N SER A 92 23.31 13.35 -12.70
CA SER A 92 24.02 12.08 -12.95
C SER A 92 24.08 11.04 -11.82
N THR A 93 24.07 11.42 -10.53
CA THR A 93 24.17 10.48 -9.39
C THR A 93 22.83 10.14 -8.76
N TRP A 94 21.83 11.04 -8.80
CA TRP A 94 20.51 10.79 -8.23
C TRP A 94 19.82 9.57 -8.83
N GLY A 95 19.79 9.44 -10.16
CA GLY A 95 19.16 8.28 -10.82
C GLY A 95 19.81 6.93 -10.49
N GLN A 96 21.01 6.93 -9.90
CA GLN A 96 21.71 5.72 -9.48
C GLN A 96 21.19 5.15 -8.15
N THR A 97 20.41 5.91 -7.37
CA THR A 97 19.76 5.42 -6.15
C THR A 97 18.63 4.44 -6.44
N PHE A 98 18.05 4.49 -7.65
CA PHE A 98 17.01 3.57 -8.10
C PHE A 98 17.56 2.20 -8.48
N PRO A 99 16.75 1.12 -8.41
CA PRO A 99 17.14 -0.21 -8.87
C PRO A 99 17.10 -0.31 -10.42
N VAL A 100 17.87 0.53 -11.11
CA VAL A 100 17.84 0.76 -12.57
C VAL A 100 17.82 -0.53 -13.38
N ARG A 101 18.64 -1.51 -12.98
CA ARG A 101 18.67 -2.82 -13.66
C ARG A 101 17.31 -3.50 -13.62
N SER A 102 16.67 -3.53 -12.46
CA SER A 102 15.35 -4.15 -12.31
C SER A 102 14.28 -3.38 -13.07
N LEU A 103 14.32 -2.04 -13.03
CA LEU A 103 13.35 -1.21 -13.76
C LEU A 103 13.45 -1.44 -15.28
N ARG A 104 14.66 -1.62 -15.81
CA ARG A 104 14.89 -2.00 -17.21
C ARG A 104 14.41 -3.41 -17.55
N GLU A 105 14.64 -4.37 -16.67
CA GLU A 105 14.17 -5.75 -16.85
C GLU A 105 12.63 -5.82 -16.87
N LEU A 106 11.96 -4.89 -16.18
CA LEU A 106 10.51 -4.72 -16.20
C LEU A 106 10.00 -3.85 -17.37
N GLY A 107 10.91 -3.24 -18.14
CA GLY A 107 10.58 -2.39 -19.29
C GLY A 107 10.17 -0.97 -18.95
N TRP A 108 10.40 -0.50 -17.71
CA TRP A 108 9.98 0.83 -17.24
C TRP A 108 10.97 1.94 -17.57
N LEU A 109 12.23 1.58 -17.83
CA LEU A 109 13.28 2.51 -18.24
C LEU A 109 13.96 2.06 -19.55
N PRO A 110 14.47 3.01 -20.36
CA PRO A 110 15.23 2.66 -21.55
C PRO A 110 16.52 1.90 -21.21
N LYS A 111 16.92 0.97 -22.09
CA LYS A 111 18.05 0.03 -21.83
C LYS A 111 19.42 0.72 -21.75
N ARG A 112 19.58 1.91 -22.33
CA ARG A 112 20.90 2.55 -22.55
C ARG A 112 21.15 3.85 -21.78
N SER A 113 20.18 4.34 -21.01
CA SER A 113 20.29 5.61 -20.27
C SER A 113 21.44 5.58 -19.25
N ARG A 114 22.24 6.64 -19.16
CA ARG A 114 23.36 6.73 -18.21
C ARG A 114 23.57 8.19 -17.83
N GLY A 115 24.24 8.43 -16.71
CA GLY A 115 24.53 9.77 -16.24
C GLY A 115 23.24 10.58 -16.08
N GLU A 116 23.23 11.81 -16.59
CA GLU A 116 22.08 12.72 -16.46
C GLU A 116 20.83 12.20 -17.18
N GLN A 117 20.99 11.61 -18.38
CA GLN A 117 19.86 11.04 -19.13
C GLN A 117 19.10 9.97 -18.34
N LEU A 118 19.79 9.19 -17.50
CA LEU A 118 19.12 8.21 -16.66
C LEU A 118 18.17 8.89 -15.67
N SER A 119 18.60 9.99 -15.08
CA SER A 119 17.80 10.74 -14.12
C SER A 119 16.64 11.46 -14.79
N GLU A 120 16.84 12.02 -15.99
CA GLU A 120 15.74 12.55 -16.80
C GLU A 120 14.71 11.46 -17.14
N ASP A 121 15.15 10.27 -17.55
CA ASP A 121 14.25 9.16 -17.85
C ASP A 121 13.46 8.69 -16.61
N ILE A 122 14.09 8.71 -15.44
CA ILE A 122 13.42 8.41 -14.17
C ILE A 122 12.42 9.50 -13.81
N LEU A 123 12.80 10.78 -13.90
CA LEU A 123 11.90 11.92 -13.69
C LEU A 123 10.67 11.85 -14.61
N ASN A 124 10.91 11.59 -15.91
CA ASN A 124 9.85 11.37 -16.89
C ASN A 124 8.94 10.19 -16.52
N PHE A 125 9.51 9.07 -16.06
CA PHE A 125 8.74 7.92 -15.56
C PHE A 125 7.86 8.29 -14.36
N PHE A 126 8.36 9.13 -13.46
CA PHE A 126 7.60 9.65 -12.32
C PHE A 126 6.64 10.80 -12.67
N GLY A 127 6.72 11.35 -13.89
CA GLY A 127 5.93 12.51 -14.31
C GLY A 127 6.33 13.80 -13.61
N CYS A 128 7.62 13.96 -13.30
CA CYS A 128 8.17 15.14 -12.62
C CYS A 128 9.17 15.86 -13.54
N ASP A 129 9.17 17.19 -13.53
CA ASP A 129 10.09 17.98 -14.37
C ASP A 129 11.47 18.15 -13.70
N SER A 130 11.55 17.97 -12.38
CA SER A 130 12.79 18.10 -11.62
C SER A 130 12.83 17.17 -10.40
N ILE A 131 14.03 16.97 -9.84
CA ILE A 131 14.22 16.25 -8.56
C ILE A 131 13.46 16.95 -7.43
N ARG A 132 13.31 18.28 -7.50
CA ARG A 132 12.54 19.06 -6.53
C ARG A 132 11.06 18.69 -6.58
N ASP A 133 10.48 18.63 -7.78
CA ASP A 133 9.07 18.27 -7.95
C ASP A 133 8.82 16.82 -7.53
N TRP A 134 9.77 15.93 -7.83
CA TRP A 134 9.75 14.56 -7.35
C TRP A 134 9.77 14.47 -5.83
N ASN A 135 10.67 15.21 -5.17
CA ASN A 135 10.74 15.25 -3.71
C ASN A 135 9.43 15.75 -3.11
N VAL A 136 8.89 16.86 -3.61
CA VAL A 136 7.61 17.42 -3.12
C VAL A 136 6.47 16.41 -3.27
N ARG A 137 6.40 15.72 -4.41
CA ARG A 137 5.34 14.74 -4.68
C ARG A 137 5.41 13.52 -3.77
N TYR A 138 6.61 13.01 -3.49
CA TYR A 138 6.78 11.74 -2.77
C TYR A 138 7.23 11.90 -1.30
N SER A 139 7.44 13.13 -0.80
CA SER A 139 7.74 13.40 0.62
C SER A 139 6.53 13.30 1.56
N ALA A 140 5.32 13.22 1.02
CA ALA A 140 4.05 13.15 1.76
C ALA A 140 3.20 11.94 1.33
N GLY A 141 2.12 11.67 2.08
CA GLY A 141 1.15 10.60 1.79
C GLY A 141 1.78 9.22 1.65
N ILE A 142 1.38 8.47 0.62
CA ILE A 142 1.87 7.10 0.37
C ILE A 142 3.39 7.03 0.13
N GLY A 143 4.00 8.09 -0.39
CA GLY A 143 5.45 8.16 -0.55
C GLY A 143 6.17 8.13 0.81
N GLN A 144 5.67 8.90 1.77
CA GLN A 144 6.16 8.87 3.14
C GLN A 144 5.95 7.51 3.82
N VAL A 145 4.82 6.84 3.56
CA VAL A 145 4.58 5.48 4.07
C VAL A 145 5.59 4.49 3.47
N ALA A 146 5.93 4.63 2.18
CA ALA A 146 6.96 3.82 1.53
C ALA A 146 8.32 4.01 2.18
N PHE A 147 8.70 5.26 2.45
CA PHE A 147 9.93 5.63 3.13
C PHE A 147 10.00 5.12 4.58
N ARG A 148 8.86 5.04 5.27
CA ARG A 148 8.82 4.48 6.63
C ARG A 148 8.90 2.95 6.62
N THR A 149 8.30 2.27 5.66
CA THR A 149 8.17 0.79 5.66
C THR A 149 9.42 0.06 5.18
N SER A 150 10.28 0.73 4.43
CA SER A 150 11.53 0.24 3.84
C SER A 150 12.71 0.18 4.83
N PHE A 151 12.53 -0.47 5.99
CA PHE A 151 13.54 -0.50 7.06
C PHE A 151 14.86 -1.27 6.77
N ALA A 152 15.12 -1.66 5.51
CA ALA A 152 16.27 -2.48 5.15
C ALA A 152 17.38 -1.69 4.44
N PHE A 153 17.08 -0.91 3.38
CA PHE A 153 18.07 -0.14 2.59
C PHE A 153 17.39 0.94 1.71
N GLU A 154 18.10 2.03 1.40
CA GLU A 154 17.66 3.12 0.48
C GLU A 154 17.24 2.59 -0.92
N ALA A 155 17.87 1.51 -1.40
CA ALA A 155 17.49 0.89 -2.68
C ALA A 155 16.10 0.23 -2.64
N ASP A 156 15.61 -0.19 -1.47
CA ASP A 156 14.30 -0.82 -1.30
C ASP A 156 13.17 0.25 -1.29
N GLU A 157 13.49 1.47 -0.85
CA GLU A 157 12.60 2.66 -0.94
C GLU A 157 12.32 3.00 -2.38
N MET A 158 13.38 3.26 -3.15
CA MET A 158 13.28 3.68 -4.54
C MET A 158 12.62 2.59 -5.41
N ALA A 159 12.84 1.32 -5.07
CA ALA A 159 12.13 0.20 -5.67
C ALA A 159 10.62 0.26 -5.40
N THR A 160 10.22 0.57 -4.17
CA THR A 160 8.82 0.64 -3.75
C THR A 160 8.12 1.85 -4.36
N LEU A 161 8.75 3.03 -4.36
CA LEU A 161 8.21 4.23 -5.02
C LEU A 161 8.02 4.01 -6.53
N ALA A 162 8.99 3.38 -7.19
CA ALA A 162 8.85 3.07 -8.61
C ALA A 162 7.70 2.08 -8.88
N TRP A 163 7.45 1.14 -7.96
CA TRP A 163 6.31 0.24 -8.05
C TRP A 163 4.99 1.00 -7.88
N LEU A 164 4.86 1.86 -6.86
CA LEU A 164 3.67 2.69 -6.63
C LEU A 164 3.34 3.58 -7.83
N ARG A 165 4.34 4.21 -8.46
CA ARG A 165 4.15 5.03 -9.68
C ARG A 165 3.52 4.24 -10.82
N VAL A 166 3.89 2.97 -10.99
CA VAL A 166 3.26 2.08 -11.99
C VAL A 166 1.80 1.81 -11.66
N GLY A 167 1.44 1.76 -10.38
CA GLY A 167 0.05 1.69 -9.94
C GLY A 167 -0.72 2.97 -10.26
N GLU A 168 -0.14 4.13 -9.94
CA GLU A 168 -0.73 5.45 -10.26
C GLU A 168 -1.02 5.59 -11.75
N ALA A 169 -0.01 5.39 -12.59
CA ALA A 169 -0.11 5.55 -14.04
C ALA A 169 -1.13 4.59 -14.68
N GLN A 170 -1.24 3.35 -14.16
CA GLN A 170 -2.25 2.41 -14.61
C GLN A 170 -3.66 2.85 -14.23
N CYS A 171 -3.83 3.41 -13.02
CA CYS A 171 -5.14 3.80 -12.51
C CYS A 171 -5.70 5.04 -13.20
N GLU A 172 -4.85 5.94 -13.71
CA GLU A 172 -5.24 7.09 -14.53
C GLU A 172 -6.12 6.68 -15.75
N GLY A 173 -5.94 5.46 -16.26
CA GLY A 173 -6.73 4.91 -17.37
C GLY A 173 -8.01 4.16 -16.98
N ILE A 174 -8.34 4.05 -15.69
CA ILE A 174 -9.49 3.28 -15.20
C ILE A 174 -10.62 4.25 -14.81
N PRO A 175 -11.79 4.19 -15.47
CA PRO A 175 -12.93 5.01 -15.07
C PRO A 175 -13.51 4.47 -13.75
N LEU A 176 -13.41 5.26 -12.68
CA LEU A 176 -13.92 4.93 -11.35
C LEU A 176 -15.25 5.63 -11.08
N GLN A 177 -16.19 4.91 -10.47
CA GLN A 177 -17.40 5.51 -9.91
C GLN A 177 -17.09 6.24 -8.60
N LYS A 178 -18.07 6.96 -8.03
CA LYS A 178 -17.91 7.53 -6.70
C LYS A 178 -17.76 6.42 -5.66
N PHE A 179 -16.72 6.50 -4.84
CA PHE A 179 -16.46 5.52 -3.80
C PHE A 179 -17.46 5.61 -2.63
N SER A 180 -17.84 4.45 -2.10
CA SER A 180 -18.62 4.29 -0.87
C SER A 180 -18.07 3.09 -0.11
N ALA A 181 -17.47 3.33 1.06
CA ALA A 181 -16.90 2.27 1.90
C ALA A 181 -17.96 1.23 2.31
N THR A 182 -19.19 1.67 2.60
CA THR A 182 -20.33 0.80 2.93
C THR A 182 -20.68 -0.12 1.77
N THR A 183 -20.87 0.44 0.57
CA THR A 183 -21.23 -0.34 -0.63
C THR A 183 -20.10 -1.28 -1.04
N PHE A 184 -18.84 -0.84 -0.92
CA PHE A 184 -17.69 -1.70 -1.18
C PHE A 184 -17.64 -2.89 -0.21
N ARG A 185 -17.84 -2.64 1.10
CA ARG A 185 -17.92 -3.67 2.14
C ARG A 185 -19.01 -4.70 1.85
N GLU A 186 -20.22 -4.26 1.50
CA GLU A 186 -21.35 -5.14 1.18
C GLU A 186 -21.07 -6.04 -0.03
N CYS A 187 -20.31 -5.55 -1.00
CA CYS A 187 -19.98 -6.27 -2.22
C CYS A 187 -18.79 -7.25 -2.09
N LEU A 188 -18.00 -7.20 -1.01
CA LEU A 188 -16.83 -8.08 -0.82
C LEU A 188 -17.19 -9.58 -0.88
N SER A 189 -18.35 -9.95 -0.35
CA SER A 189 -18.85 -11.33 -0.43
C SER A 189 -19.05 -11.80 -1.87
N ALA A 190 -19.43 -10.88 -2.78
CA ALA A 190 -19.55 -11.14 -4.20
C ALA A 190 -18.20 -11.24 -4.89
N LEU A 191 -17.25 -10.36 -4.54
CA LEU A 191 -15.88 -10.41 -5.06
C LEU A 191 -15.18 -11.71 -4.66
N LYS A 192 -15.41 -12.22 -3.44
CA LYS A 192 -14.88 -13.52 -2.98
C LYS A 192 -15.23 -14.68 -3.91
N ARG A 193 -16.39 -14.66 -4.58
CA ARG A 193 -16.78 -15.74 -5.50
C ARG A 193 -15.82 -15.86 -6.69
N LEU A 194 -15.05 -14.81 -7.00
CA LEU A 194 -14.05 -14.84 -8.05
C LEU A 194 -12.86 -15.75 -7.72
N CYS A 195 -12.66 -16.16 -6.45
CA CYS A 195 -11.69 -17.18 -6.04
C CYS A 195 -11.86 -18.51 -6.81
N ALA A 196 -13.08 -18.80 -7.28
CA ALA A 196 -13.36 -20.03 -8.03
C ALA A 196 -12.55 -20.14 -9.34
N TYR A 197 -12.24 -19.01 -9.99
CA TYR A 197 -11.50 -18.98 -11.25
C TYR A 197 -10.00 -19.25 -11.02
N LYS A 198 -9.43 -20.14 -11.84
CA LYS A 198 -8.03 -20.61 -11.68
C LYS A 198 -6.99 -19.65 -12.25
N HIS A 199 -7.37 -18.85 -13.24
CA HIS A 199 -6.44 -18.14 -14.09
C HIS A 199 -6.46 -16.63 -13.77
N PRO A 200 -5.33 -16.00 -13.40
CA PRO A 200 -5.28 -14.57 -13.10
C PRO A 200 -5.79 -13.68 -14.23
N ASN A 201 -5.46 -14.00 -15.49
CA ASN A 201 -5.98 -13.31 -16.66
C ASN A 201 -7.50 -13.46 -16.89
N VAL A 202 -8.20 -14.25 -16.05
CA VAL A 202 -9.66 -14.38 -16.08
C VAL A 202 -10.29 -13.70 -14.87
N PHE A 203 -9.77 -13.94 -13.66
CA PHE A 203 -10.38 -13.34 -12.45
C PHE A 203 -9.98 -11.89 -12.24
N PHE A 204 -8.74 -11.52 -12.57
CA PHE A 204 -8.23 -10.19 -12.26
C PHE A 204 -8.97 -9.10 -13.05
N PRO A 205 -9.22 -9.23 -14.38
CA PRO A 205 -10.01 -8.23 -15.10
C PRO A 205 -11.46 -8.13 -14.58
N LYS A 206 -12.05 -9.24 -14.14
CA LYS A 206 -13.40 -9.23 -13.54
C LYS A 206 -13.41 -8.53 -12.19
N LEU A 207 -12.39 -8.79 -11.37
CA LEU A 207 -12.21 -8.16 -10.07
C LEU A 207 -11.98 -6.66 -10.24
N GLN A 208 -11.07 -6.27 -11.15
CA GLN A 208 -10.79 -4.88 -11.47
C GLN A 208 -12.04 -4.12 -11.94
N LYS A 209 -12.81 -4.71 -12.86
CA LYS A 209 -14.07 -4.12 -13.31
C LYS A 209 -15.06 -3.92 -12.15
N ALA A 210 -15.25 -4.93 -11.32
CA ALA A 210 -16.17 -4.85 -10.19
C ALA A 210 -15.70 -3.83 -9.13
N CYS A 211 -14.40 -3.74 -8.87
CA CYS A 211 -13.83 -2.69 -8.02
C CYS A 211 -14.06 -1.29 -8.60
N ALA A 212 -13.84 -1.10 -9.90
CA ALA A 212 -14.03 0.19 -10.56
C ALA A 212 -15.50 0.67 -10.50
N GLU A 213 -16.46 -0.24 -10.65
CA GLU A 213 -17.90 0.03 -10.47
C GLU A 213 -18.24 0.46 -9.03
N LEU A 214 -17.41 0.10 -8.05
CA LEU A 214 -17.53 0.49 -6.64
C LEU A 214 -16.65 1.70 -6.28
N GLY A 215 -16.01 2.32 -7.26
CA GLY A 215 -15.12 3.45 -7.07
C GLY A 215 -13.75 3.11 -6.49
N VAL A 216 -13.32 1.84 -6.58
CA VAL A 216 -12.01 1.37 -6.14
C VAL A 216 -11.14 1.05 -7.36
N GLY A 217 -10.00 1.73 -7.50
CA GLY A 217 -9.01 1.39 -8.51
C GLY A 217 -8.27 0.12 -8.10
N LEU A 218 -8.28 -0.93 -8.92
CA LEU A 218 -7.50 -2.14 -8.66
C LEU A 218 -6.47 -2.35 -9.76
N VAL A 219 -5.20 -2.39 -9.40
CA VAL A 219 -4.08 -2.54 -10.33
C VAL A 219 -3.09 -3.59 -9.81
N SER A 220 -2.28 -4.14 -10.71
CA SER A 220 -1.24 -5.08 -10.31
C SER A 220 0.01 -4.89 -11.16
N SER A 221 1.16 -5.22 -10.57
CA SER A 221 2.43 -5.20 -11.28
C SER A 221 3.47 -6.03 -10.54
N LYS A 222 4.33 -6.72 -11.29
CA LYS A 222 5.50 -7.38 -10.75
C LYS A 222 6.40 -6.34 -10.08
N ALA A 223 6.65 -6.52 -8.79
CA ALA A 223 7.53 -5.66 -8.04
C ALA A 223 8.98 -5.72 -8.55
N PRO A 224 9.71 -4.59 -8.63
CA PRO A 224 11.13 -4.57 -8.89
C PRO A 224 11.90 -5.20 -7.73
N LYS A 225 13.12 -5.66 -8.01
CA LYS A 225 14.03 -6.15 -6.98
C LYS A 225 14.27 -5.04 -5.95
N GLY A 226 14.11 -5.39 -4.67
CA GLY A 226 14.17 -4.47 -3.54
C GLY A 226 12.79 -4.13 -2.98
N CYS A 227 11.75 -4.09 -3.82
CA CYS A 227 10.39 -3.88 -3.34
C CYS A 227 9.86 -5.16 -2.67
N ARG A 228 9.53 -5.04 -1.38
CA ARG A 228 9.04 -6.15 -0.54
C ARG A 228 7.53 -6.16 -0.36
N ALA A 229 6.84 -5.14 -0.86
CA ALA A 229 5.40 -5.00 -0.71
C ALA A 229 4.64 -6.15 -1.39
N SER A 230 3.65 -6.67 -0.67
CA SER A 230 2.63 -7.59 -1.20
C SER A 230 1.45 -6.81 -1.77
N GLY A 231 1.06 -5.75 -1.06
CA GLY A 231 0.00 -4.84 -1.45
C GLY A 231 0.32 -3.40 -1.02
N ALA A 232 -0.40 -2.47 -1.60
CA ALA A 232 -0.44 -1.09 -1.15
C ALA A 232 -1.81 -0.49 -1.44
N THR A 233 -2.23 0.44 -0.60
CA THR A 233 -3.45 1.22 -0.75
C THR A 233 -3.10 2.70 -0.62
N TRP A 234 -3.69 3.56 -1.45
CA TRP A 234 -3.66 5.04 -1.31
C TRP A 234 -4.92 5.64 -1.90
N THR A 235 -5.21 6.91 -1.59
CA THR A 235 -6.28 7.65 -2.29
C THR A 235 -5.72 8.49 -3.42
N ASN A 236 -6.39 8.45 -4.57
CA ASN A 236 -6.06 9.34 -5.67
C ASN A 236 -6.62 10.76 -5.44
N THR A 237 -6.23 11.70 -6.30
CA THR A 237 -6.66 13.11 -6.21
C THR A 237 -8.19 13.32 -6.33
N SER A 238 -8.93 12.33 -6.83
CA SER A 238 -10.40 12.38 -6.93
C SER A 238 -11.12 11.80 -5.71
N GLY A 239 -10.38 11.38 -4.67
CA GLY A 239 -10.94 10.78 -3.47
C GLY A 239 -11.28 9.29 -3.60
N ASN A 240 -10.82 8.63 -4.67
CA ASN A 240 -11.02 7.19 -4.85
C ASN A 240 -9.84 6.39 -4.30
N PRO A 241 -10.08 5.32 -3.52
CA PRO A 241 -9.03 4.41 -3.09
C PRO A 241 -8.49 3.60 -4.27
N ILE A 242 -7.19 3.35 -4.25
CA ILE A 242 -6.46 2.48 -5.16
C ILE A 242 -5.89 1.33 -4.34
N ILE A 243 -6.07 0.10 -4.80
CA ILE A 243 -5.43 -1.12 -4.32
C ILE A 243 -4.44 -1.59 -5.39
N MET A 244 -3.18 -1.74 -5.01
CA MET A 244 -2.12 -2.27 -5.85
C MET A 244 -1.62 -3.60 -5.31
N LEU A 245 -1.51 -4.63 -6.15
CA LEU A 245 -1.08 -5.98 -5.76
C LEU A 245 0.16 -6.44 -6.53
N SER A 246 1.14 -7.00 -5.83
CA SER A 246 2.40 -7.44 -6.45
C SER A 246 2.42 -8.89 -6.90
N PHE A 247 1.37 -9.66 -6.57
CA PHE A 247 1.33 -11.13 -6.71
C PHE A 247 2.54 -11.82 -6.04
N ARG A 248 3.02 -11.27 -4.92
CA ARG A 248 4.10 -11.86 -4.12
C ARG A 248 3.79 -13.31 -3.76
N TYR A 249 4.84 -14.13 -3.66
CA TYR A 249 4.80 -15.59 -3.48
C TYR A 249 4.10 -16.40 -4.59
N LEU A 250 3.48 -15.73 -5.57
CA LEU A 250 2.88 -16.34 -6.76
C LEU A 250 1.98 -17.52 -6.41
N SER A 251 1.09 -17.34 -5.44
CA SER A 251 0.06 -18.33 -5.11
C SER A 251 -1.28 -17.69 -4.81
N GLU A 252 -2.35 -18.46 -5.05
CA GLU A 252 -3.71 -17.96 -4.92
C GLU A 252 -4.05 -17.52 -3.49
N ASP A 253 -3.56 -18.25 -2.48
CA ASP A 253 -3.85 -17.99 -1.08
C ASP A 253 -3.26 -16.66 -0.63
N HIS A 254 -2.02 -16.37 -1.02
CA HIS A 254 -1.39 -15.09 -0.75
C HIS A 254 -2.08 -13.96 -1.52
N PHE A 255 -2.36 -14.13 -2.82
CA PHE A 255 -3.06 -13.10 -3.61
C PHE A 255 -4.40 -12.70 -2.99
N TRP A 256 -5.25 -13.68 -2.67
CA TRP A 256 -6.59 -13.40 -2.15
C TRP A 256 -6.52 -12.82 -0.74
N PHE A 257 -5.62 -13.30 0.10
CA PHE A 257 -5.39 -12.73 1.43
C PHE A 257 -4.99 -11.25 1.32
N THR A 258 -3.97 -10.93 0.52
CA THR A 258 -3.51 -9.55 0.32
C THR A 258 -4.62 -8.66 -0.24
N PHE A 259 -5.40 -9.11 -1.23
CA PHE A 259 -6.52 -8.32 -1.75
C PHE A 259 -7.54 -7.95 -0.64
N PHE A 260 -7.95 -8.91 0.19
CA PHE A 260 -8.90 -8.63 1.27
C PHE A 260 -8.29 -7.83 2.42
N HIS A 261 -6.98 -7.94 2.64
CA HIS A 261 -6.24 -7.13 3.61
C HIS A 261 -6.19 -5.66 3.15
N GLU A 262 -5.80 -5.39 1.89
CA GLU A 262 -5.87 -4.02 1.35
C GLU A 262 -7.31 -3.47 1.31
N ALA A 263 -8.29 -4.31 0.97
CA ALA A 263 -9.69 -3.91 1.06
C ALA A 263 -10.12 -3.56 2.50
N ALA A 264 -9.54 -4.20 3.52
CA ALA A 264 -9.78 -3.86 4.91
C ALA A 264 -9.26 -2.45 5.24
N HIS A 265 -8.03 -2.10 4.80
CA HIS A 265 -7.51 -0.74 4.97
C HIS A 265 -8.45 0.30 4.37
N VAL A 266 -8.85 0.10 3.11
CA VAL A 266 -9.82 0.97 2.41
C VAL A 266 -11.11 1.18 3.22
N ILE A 267 -11.56 0.16 3.94
CA ILE A 267 -12.83 0.15 4.65
C ILE A 267 -12.73 0.65 6.10
N LEU A 268 -11.61 0.40 6.79
CA LEU A 268 -11.48 0.54 8.24
C LEU A 268 -10.59 1.71 8.68
N HIS A 269 -9.54 2.05 7.91
CA HIS A 269 -8.42 2.84 8.43
C HIS A 269 -8.14 4.12 7.63
N GLY A 270 -8.91 4.39 6.58
CA GLY A 270 -8.48 5.35 5.56
C GLY A 270 -7.46 4.71 4.63
N THR A 271 -6.85 5.51 3.75
CA THR A 271 -6.41 4.97 2.47
C THR A 271 -4.90 4.89 2.26
N ASP A 272 -4.02 5.46 3.08
CA ASP A 272 -2.57 5.38 2.84
C ASP A 272 -1.90 4.26 3.64
N HIS A 273 -1.62 3.13 2.98
CA HIS A 273 -1.03 1.95 3.60
C HIS A 273 -0.13 1.14 2.61
N ILE A 274 0.92 0.48 3.11
CA ILE A 274 1.77 -0.44 2.32
C ILE A 274 2.01 -1.71 3.11
N SER A 275 1.45 -2.83 2.65
CA SER A 275 1.64 -4.14 3.26
C SER A 275 2.95 -4.78 2.81
N VAL A 276 3.92 -4.88 3.73
CA VAL A 276 5.26 -5.43 3.49
C VAL A 276 5.45 -6.78 4.17
N ASP A 277 5.93 -7.77 3.41
CA ASP A 277 6.20 -9.10 3.94
C ASP A 277 7.51 -9.17 4.74
N GLY A 278 7.40 -9.67 5.99
CA GLY A 278 8.55 -10.00 6.85
C GLY A 278 9.20 -8.79 7.52
N THR A 279 8.41 -7.76 7.80
CA THR A 279 8.74 -6.59 8.64
C THR A 279 7.70 -6.50 9.75
N ASP A 280 8.14 -6.21 10.97
CA ASP A 280 7.22 -5.86 12.06
C ASP A 280 6.49 -4.55 11.71
N PRO A 281 5.22 -4.39 12.15
CA PRO A 281 4.50 -3.14 11.99
C PRO A 281 5.29 -1.99 12.62
N SER A 282 5.20 -0.82 11.99
CA SER A 282 5.74 0.45 12.51
C SER A 282 5.64 0.57 14.04
N PRO A 283 6.70 1.00 14.76
CA PRO A 283 6.76 1.02 16.23
C PRO A 283 5.82 2.04 16.89
N PHE A 284 5.04 2.82 16.13
CA PHE A 284 4.09 3.79 16.67
C PHE A 284 2.80 3.78 15.84
N GLY A 285 1.88 2.87 16.18
CA GLY A 285 0.49 2.84 15.67
C GLY A 285 0.20 1.88 14.51
N GLY A 286 1.20 1.16 13.97
CA GLY A 286 1.01 0.24 12.84
C GLY A 286 0.34 -1.08 13.21
N SER A 287 0.67 -1.68 14.36
CA SER A 287 0.26 -3.07 14.66
C SER A 287 -1.25 -3.26 14.70
N GLN A 288 -2.00 -2.35 15.32
CA GLN A 288 -3.44 -2.54 15.49
C GLN A 288 -4.19 -2.48 14.14
N CYS A 289 -3.85 -1.52 13.28
CA CYS A 289 -4.46 -1.44 11.94
C CYS A 289 -4.10 -2.69 11.11
N GLU A 290 -2.84 -3.14 11.17
CA GLU A 290 -2.43 -4.38 10.50
C GLU A 290 -3.15 -5.61 11.06
N ASP A 291 -3.32 -5.71 12.38
CA ASP A 291 -4.00 -6.81 13.05
C ASP A 291 -5.50 -6.84 12.71
N GLU A 292 -6.14 -5.66 12.65
CA GLU A 292 -7.54 -5.51 12.23
C GLU A 292 -7.72 -5.87 10.75
N ALA A 293 -6.80 -5.44 9.87
CA ALA A 293 -6.80 -5.81 8.46
C ALA A 293 -6.54 -7.31 8.24
N ASP A 294 -5.61 -7.91 8.98
CA ASP A 294 -5.34 -9.35 8.99
C ASP A 294 -6.58 -10.13 9.43
N GLY A 295 -7.21 -9.73 10.53
CA GLY A 295 -8.44 -10.35 11.04
C GLY A 295 -9.58 -10.25 10.02
N PHE A 296 -9.81 -9.06 9.46
CA PHE A 296 -10.81 -8.82 8.44
C PHE A 296 -10.60 -9.70 7.20
N ALA A 297 -9.35 -9.79 6.70
CA ALA A 297 -9.03 -10.60 5.55
C ALA A 297 -9.27 -12.10 5.80
N GLN A 298 -8.94 -12.57 7.01
CA GLN A 298 -9.20 -13.95 7.41
C GLN A 298 -10.70 -14.24 7.43
N ASP A 299 -11.50 -13.38 8.06
CA ASP A 299 -12.96 -13.51 8.20
C ASP A 299 -13.69 -13.39 6.86
N ALA A 300 -13.25 -12.46 6.00
CA ALA A 300 -13.81 -12.28 4.67
C ALA A 300 -13.70 -13.59 3.87
N LEU A 301 -12.54 -14.24 3.91
CA LEU A 301 -12.27 -15.49 3.21
C LEU A 301 -12.97 -16.69 3.87
N ILE A 302 -12.81 -16.86 5.18
CA ILE A 302 -13.33 -17.97 5.98
C ILE A 302 -13.87 -17.37 7.29
N SER A 303 -15.19 -17.44 7.51
CA SER A 303 -15.82 -16.86 8.70
C SER A 303 -15.23 -17.45 9.98
N ALA A 304 -15.30 -16.69 11.08
CA ALA A 304 -14.76 -17.11 12.37
C ALA A 304 -15.29 -18.49 12.80
N GLU A 305 -16.59 -18.76 12.64
CA GLU A 305 -17.20 -20.04 13.02
C GLU A 305 -16.64 -21.20 12.19
N LEU A 306 -16.48 -20.98 10.89
CA LEU A 306 -15.96 -22.00 9.99
C LEU A 306 -14.45 -22.19 10.18
N ARG A 307 -13.73 -21.13 10.52
CA ARG A 307 -12.32 -21.19 10.89
C ARG A 307 -12.13 -21.97 12.19
N ASP A 308 -12.99 -21.79 13.19
CA ASP A 308 -12.94 -22.57 14.42
C ASP A 308 -13.21 -24.07 14.15
N GLU A 309 -14.19 -24.41 13.30
CA GLU A 309 -14.39 -25.81 12.86
C GLU A 309 -13.12 -26.35 12.16
N MET A 310 -12.51 -25.53 11.30
CA MET A 310 -11.33 -25.91 10.53
C MET A 310 -10.10 -26.17 11.41
N LEU A 311 -9.89 -25.36 12.44
CA LEU A 311 -8.71 -25.44 13.32
C LEU A 311 -8.84 -26.57 14.36
N ASN A 312 -10.06 -26.92 14.76
CA ASN A 312 -10.33 -27.94 15.79
C ASN A 312 -10.40 -29.38 15.25
N ALA A 313 -10.25 -29.58 13.94
CA ALA A 313 -10.29 -30.90 13.31
C ALA A 313 -8.91 -31.36 12.81
N ALA A 314 -8.75 -32.67 12.60
CA ALA A 314 -7.53 -33.21 12.03
C ALA A 314 -7.27 -32.61 10.63
N PRO A 315 -6.10 -31.97 10.40
CA PRO A 315 -5.84 -31.25 9.16
C PRO A 315 -5.49 -32.23 8.04
N THR A 316 -6.51 -32.81 7.42
CA THR A 316 -6.36 -33.69 6.26
C THR A 316 -6.67 -32.96 4.96
N ARG A 317 -6.17 -33.46 3.83
CA ARG A 317 -6.55 -32.91 2.51
C ARG A 317 -8.06 -32.96 2.24
N SER A 318 -8.73 -34.00 2.74
CA SER A 318 -10.19 -34.12 2.61
C SER A 318 -10.90 -33.04 3.42
N HIS A 319 -10.44 -32.82 4.66
CA HIS A 319 -10.93 -31.75 5.51
C HIS A 319 -10.73 -30.38 4.86
N ALA A 320 -9.53 -30.06 4.37
CA ALA A 320 -9.26 -28.79 3.69
C ALA A 320 -10.19 -28.54 2.49
N ARG A 321 -10.49 -29.58 1.69
CA ARG A 321 -11.44 -29.48 0.57
C ARG A 321 -12.88 -29.27 1.04
N ARG A 322 -13.29 -29.91 2.14
CA ARG A 322 -14.62 -29.73 2.73
C ARG A 322 -14.81 -28.29 3.23
N MET A 323 -13.85 -27.78 4.01
CA MET A 323 -13.88 -26.41 4.52
C MET A 323 -13.92 -25.39 3.38
N ALA A 324 -13.12 -25.62 2.32
CA ALA A 324 -13.13 -24.75 1.15
C ALA A 324 -14.50 -24.69 0.47
N ARG A 325 -15.19 -25.84 0.36
CA ARG A 325 -16.55 -25.90 -0.19
C ARG A 325 -17.57 -25.17 0.69
N GLN A 326 -17.49 -25.31 2.02
CA GLN A 326 -18.35 -24.59 2.96
C GLN A 326 -18.11 -23.07 2.91
N ALA A 327 -16.85 -22.65 2.82
CA ALA A 327 -16.44 -21.25 2.77
C ALA A 327 -16.71 -20.56 1.43
N GLY A 328 -16.96 -21.34 0.36
CA GLY A 328 -17.06 -20.82 -1.00
C GLY A 328 -15.72 -20.35 -1.59
N VAL A 329 -14.60 -20.93 -1.14
CA VAL A 329 -13.24 -20.62 -1.60
C VAL A 329 -12.54 -21.85 -2.17
N THR A 330 -11.28 -21.70 -2.58
CA THR A 330 -10.46 -22.82 -3.07
C THR A 330 -9.75 -23.53 -1.93
N PRO A 331 -9.41 -24.83 -2.08
CA PRO A 331 -8.61 -25.54 -1.09
C PRO A 331 -7.26 -24.87 -0.80
N GLY A 332 -6.66 -24.19 -1.78
CA GLY A 332 -5.42 -23.46 -1.59
C GLY A 332 -5.51 -22.37 -0.54
N ILE A 333 -6.60 -21.60 -0.52
CA ILE A 333 -6.86 -20.54 0.47
C ILE A 333 -6.96 -21.13 1.89
N VAL A 334 -7.69 -22.25 2.04
CA VAL A 334 -7.78 -22.98 3.32
C VAL A 334 -6.40 -23.46 3.79
N VAL A 335 -5.59 -24.02 2.89
CA VAL A 335 -4.21 -24.42 3.21
C VAL A 335 -3.38 -23.22 3.64
N GLY A 336 -3.56 -22.05 3.02
CA GLY A 336 -2.92 -20.81 3.44
C GLY A 336 -3.22 -20.45 4.90
N GLN A 337 -4.50 -20.48 5.30
CA GLN A 337 -4.88 -20.22 6.69
C GLN A 337 -4.35 -21.28 7.66
N LEU A 338 -4.49 -22.58 7.35
CA LEU A 338 -3.94 -23.64 8.18
C LEU A 338 -2.42 -23.50 8.41
N GLN A 339 -1.69 -23.03 7.40
CA GLN A 339 -0.25 -22.75 7.50
C GLN A 339 0.06 -21.49 8.31
N LYS A 340 -0.76 -20.42 8.23
CA LYS A 340 -0.61 -19.20 9.05
C LYS A 340 -0.82 -19.52 10.53
N PHE A 341 -1.82 -20.32 10.86
CA PHE A 341 -2.12 -20.74 12.24
C PHE A 341 -1.20 -21.87 12.77
N GLY A 342 -0.23 -22.33 11.98
CA GLY A 342 0.73 -23.36 12.43
C GLY A 342 0.13 -24.76 12.60
N VAL A 343 -1.12 -24.98 12.20
CA VAL A 343 -1.78 -26.30 12.25
C VAL A 343 -1.10 -27.31 11.31
N ILE A 344 -0.56 -26.82 10.20
CA ILE A 344 0.31 -27.58 9.28
C ILE A 344 1.55 -26.77 8.92
N GLN A 345 2.63 -27.48 8.61
CA GLN A 345 3.89 -26.90 8.16
C GLN A 345 3.77 -26.28 6.76
N ARG A 346 4.61 -25.28 6.46
CA ARG A 346 4.61 -24.52 5.19
C ARG A 346 4.76 -25.38 3.91
N HIS A 347 5.33 -26.58 4.02
CA HIS A 347 5.50 -27.51 2.89
C HIS A 347 4.29 -28.45 2.69
N GLN A 348 3.44 -28.62 3.71
CA GLN A 348 2.31 -29.55 3.68
C GLN A 348 1.16 -28.99 2.82
N PHE A 349 0.54 -29.88 2.05
CA PHE A 349 -0.65 -29.64 1.22
C PHE A 349 -0.50 -28.56 0.14
N ASN A 350 0.73 -28.19 -0.22
CA ASN A 350 1.00 -27.27 -1.32
C ASN A 350 0.49 -27.79 -2.68
N ASP A 351 0.24 -29.09 -2.81
CA ASP A 351 -0.43 -29.69 -3.97
C ASP A 351 -1.87 -29.17 -4.18
N LEU A 352 -2.50 -28.62 -3.14
CA LEU A 352 -3.82 -28.02 -3.20
C LEU A 352 -3.82 -26.54 -3.59
N LYS A 353 -2.65 -25.88 -3.57
CA LYS A 353 -2.51 -24.46 -3.92
C LYS A 353 -2.26 -24.30 -5.42
N ARG A 354 -3.00 -23.40 -6.04
CA ARG A 354 -2.66 -22.90 -7.38
C ARG A 354 -1.45 -21.97 -7.26
N ARG A 355 -0.45 -22.23 -8.10
CA ARG A 355 0.76 -21.41 -8.22
C ARG A 355 0.74 -20.63 -9.52
N TYR A 356 1.40 -19.48 -9.53
CA TYR A 356 1.50 -18.59 -10.67
C TYR A 356 2.96 -18.45 -11.12
N ASN A 357 3.18 -17.93 -12.32
CA ASN A 357 4.49 -17.51 -12.79
C ASN A 357 4.37 -16.33 -13.75
N TRP A 358 5.40 -15.48 -13.77
CA TRP A 358 5.49 -14.36 -14.72
C TRP A 358 5.94 -14.90 -16.09
N GLN A 359 5.21 -14.56 -17.16
CA GLN A 359 5.50 -15.01 -18.55
C GLN A 359 5.45 -13.83 -19.52
N GLY A 360 6.49 -12.99 -19.49
CA GLY A 360 6.61 -11.81 -20.37
C GLY A 360 5.73 -10.62 -19.95
N ASP A 361 4.46 -10.87 -19.64
CA ASP A 361 3.56 -9.90 -19.01
C ASP A 361 3.97 -9.64 -17.56
N THR A 362 4.14 -8.36 -17.20
CA THR A 362 4.52 -7.90 -15.85
C THR A 362 3.34 -7.37 -15.06
N LEU A 363 2.13 -7.27 -15.63
CA LEU A 363 0.94 -6.81 -14.93
C LEU A 363 0.20 -7.96 -14.27
N ILE A 364 -0.02 -9.06 -15.02
CA ILE A 364 -0.79 -10.21 -14.54
C ILE A 364 -0.02 -11.52 -14.80
N PRO A 365 0.27 -12.35 -13.78
CA PRO A 365 0.97 -13.61 -13.99
C PRO A 365 0.05 -14.68 -14.61
N ARG A 366 0.63 -15.80 -15.05
CA ARG A 366 -0.11 -16.94 -15.59
C ARG A 366 -0.21 -18.06 -14.56
N LEU A 367 -1.24 -18.90 -14.68
CA LEU A 367 -1.33 -20.14 -13.92
C LEU A 367 -0.13 -21.04 -14.27
N ASN A 368 0.66 -21.41 -13.26
CA ASN A 368 1.76 -22.33 -13.42
C ASN A 368 1.19 -23.75 -13.54
N GLN A 369 1.02 -24.22 -14.77
CA GLN A 369 0.70 -25.62 -15.01
C GLN A 369 2.00 -26.43 -14.91
N PRO A 370 2.05 -27.48 -14.07
CA PRO A 370 3.21 -28.36 -14.09
C PRO A 370 3.38 -28.90 -15.51
N ARG A 371 4.60 -28.83 -16.05
CA ARG A 371 4.92 -29.48 -17.33
C ARG A 371 4.46 -30.92 -17.22
N LYS A 372 3.53 -31.35 -18.07
CA LYS A 372 3.28 -32.79 -18.26
C LYS A 372 4.64 -33.38 -18.61
N LYS A 373 5.17 -34.27 -17.76
CA LYS A 373 6.27 -35.13 -18.16
C LYS A 373 5.71 -35.96 -19.31
N THR A 374 6.06 -35.58 -20.54
CA THR A 374 5.89 -36.41 -21.74
C THR A 374 6.80 -37.61 -21.66
#